data_AF-A0A951LA70-F1
#
_entry.id   AF-A0A951LA70-F1
#
_cell.length_a   1.000
_cell.length_b   1.000
_cell.length_c   1.000
_cell.angle_alpha   90.00
_cell.angle_beta   90.00
_cell.angle_gamma   90.00
#
_symmetry.space_group_name_H-M   'P 1'
#
loop_
_entity.id
_entity.type
_entity.pdbx_description
1 polymer ?
#
loop_
_entity_poly.entity_id
_entity_poly.type
_entity_poly.pdbx_seq_one_letter_code
_entity_poly.pdbx_strand_id
1 'polypeptide(L)'
;MSVLRYFDVVLVLVAAPIMLLIGVPASGYLVGVASWIILRAAGVAVERYSAAARDPRREVALRLGYLLGRLFALALAVVLVRRADGRDAGLAALVVIVFAFTIQLVLSVLTRPRSR
;
A
#
# COMPACT_ATOMS: atom_id res chain seq x y z
N MET A 1 -4.00 -2.95 18.29
CA MET A 1 -2.84 -2.15 18.73
C MET A 1 -1.61 -2.71 18.05
N SER A 2 -1.01 -2.01 17.08
CA SER A 2 0.15 -2.55 16.37
C SER A 2 1.04 -1.43 15.86
N VAL A 3 2.03 -1.04 16.66
CA VAL A 3 3.12 -0.13 16.26
C VAL A 3 3.87 -0.70 15.04
N LEU A 4 3.88 -2.03 14.86
CA LEU A 4 4.37 -2.72 13.64
C LEU A 4 3.57 -2.39 12.35
N ARG A 5 2.33 -1.88 12.43
CA ARG A 5 1.51 -1.53 11.24
C ARG A 5 1.91 -0.21 10.60
N TYR A 6 2.64 0.65 11.31
CA TYR A 6 3.22 1.90 10.79
C TYR A 6 4.60 1.70 10.17
N PHE A 7 5.22 0.53 10.37
CA PHE A 7 6.55 0.21 9.82
C PHE A 7 6.54 0.23 8.29
N ASP A 8 5.45 -0.17 7.62
CA ASP A 8 5.29 -0.04 6.17
C ASP A 8 5.37 1.42 5.68
N VAL A 9 4.90 2.39 6.50
CA VAL A 9 4.93 3.82 6.15
C VAL A 9 6.31 4.40 6.43
N VAL A 10 6.90 4.04 7.58
CA VAL A 10 8.27 4.45 7.94
C VAL A 10 9.29 3.89 6.95
N LEU A 11 9.10 2.64 6.49
CA LEU A 11 10.02 2.01 5.55
C LEU A 11 9.86 2.54 4.12
N VAL A 12 8.65 2.92 3.72
CA VAL A 12 8.45 3.71 2.49
C VAL A 12 9.19 5.05 2.61
N LEU A 13 9.10 5.73 3.77
CA LEU A 13 9.86 6.96 4.03
C LEU A 13 11.38 6.76 4.04
N VAL A 14 11.88 5.61 4.51
CA VAL A 14 13.30 5.25 4.51
C VAL A 14 13.78 4.76 3.14
N ALA A 15 12.88 4.25 2.28
CA ALA A 15 13.18 3.98 0.88
C ALA A 15 13.31 5.27 0.04
N ALA A 16 12.71 6.38 0.51
CA ALA A 16 12.82 7.71 -0.11
C ALA A 16 14.25 8.17 -0.38
N PRO A 17 15.17 8.20 0.61
CA PRO A 17 16.53 8.65 0.39
C PRO A 17 17.27 7.75 -0.61
N ILE A 18 17.05 6.44 -0.57
CA ILE A 18 17.71 5.50 -1.50
C ILE A 18 17.22 5.71 -2.93
N MET A 19 15.92 5.93 -3.15
CA MET A 19 15.38 6.18 -4.49
C MET A 19 15.77 7.56 -5.05
N LEU A 20 15.78 8.59 -4.22
CA LEU A 20 16.26 9.92 -4.62
C LEU A 20 17.75 9.90 -4.96
N LEU A 21 18.55 9.07 -4.27
CA LEU A 21 19.98 8.86 -4.57
C LEU A 21 20.23 8.16 -5.92
N ILE A 22 19.25 7.43 -6.47
CA ILE A 22 19.37 6.70 -7.75
C ILE A 22 18.89 7.57 -8.96
N GLY A 23 18.48 8.82 -8.74
CA GLY A 23 18.06 9.74 -9.81
C GLY A 23 16.63 9.53 -10.29
N VAL A 24 15.80 8.90 -9.45
CA VAL A 24 14.41 8.58 -9.78
C VAL A 24 13.55 9.86 -9.74
N PRO A 25 12.67 10.11 -10.74
CA PRO A 25 11.81 11.29 -10.76
C PRO A 25 10.95 11.43 -9.50
N ALA A 26 11.11 12.55 -8.80
CA ALA A 26 10.51 12.82 -7.50
C ALA A 26 8.98 12.79 -7.52
N SER A 27 8.36 13.10 -8.65
CA SER A 27 6.90 13.11 -8.79
C SER A 27 6.31 11.70 -8.74
N GLY A 28 6.93 10.72 -9.42
CA GLY A 28 6.51 9.32 -9.36
C GLY A 28 6.68 8.71 -7.97
N TYR A 29 7.73 9.13 -7.26
CA TYR A 29 7.92 8.78 -5.86
C TYR A 29 6.79 9.33 -4.97
N LEU A 30 6.55 10.65 -5.02
CA LEU A 30 5.54 11.32 -4.22
C LEU A 30 4.14 10.72 -4.40
N VAL A 31 3.75 10.46 -5.65
CA VAL A 31 2.43 9.89 -5.93
C VAL A 31 2.35 8.43 -5.49
N GLY A 32 3.41 7.64 -5.66
CA GLY A 32 3.49 6.26 -5.16
C GLY A 32 3.30 6.20 -3.64
N VAL A 33 4.01 7.05 -2.90
CA VAL A 33 3.89 7.17 -1.44
C VAL A 33 2.51 7.64 -1.02
N ALA A 34 1.98 8.71 -1.64
CA ALA A 34 0.68 9.26 -1.28
C ALA A 34 -0.45 8.24 -1.51
N SER A 35 -0.44 7.56 -2.66
CA SER A 35 -1.44 6.53 -3.01
C SER A 35 -1.39 5.36 -2.02
N TRP A 36 -0.17 4.95 -1.63
CA TRP A 36 0.03 3.89 -0.65
C TRP A 36 -0.55 4.24 0.73
N ILE A 37 -0.28 5.45 1.22
CA ILE A 37 -0.78 5.94 2.51
C ILE A 37 -2.30 6.05 2.50
N ILE A 38 -2.89 6.63 1.45
CA ILE A 38 -4.34 6.80 1.32
C ILE A 38 -5.05 5.43 1.37
N LEU A 39 -4.59 4.48 0.56
CA LEU A 39 -5.20 3.14 0.51
C LEU A 39 -4.98 2.35 1.80
N ARG A 40 -3.89 2.61 2.53
CA ARG A 40 -3.66 2.05 3.87
C ARG A 40 -4.64 2.59 4.89
N ALA A 41 -4.87 3.91 4.91
CA ALA A 41 -5.85 4.53 5.80
C ALA A 41 -7.26 3.96 5.53
N ALA A 42 -7.63 3.80 4.25
CA ALA A 42 -8.88 3.15 3.86
C ALA A 42 -8.99 1.72 4.40
N GLY A 43 -7.90 0.95 4.41
CA GLY A 43 -7.89 -0.41 4.96
C GLY A 43 -8.15 -0.48 6.46
N VAL A 44 -7.63 0.48 7.23
CA VAL A 44 -7.92 0.59 8.66
C VAL A 44 -9.41 0.88 8.89
N ALA A 45 -10.00 1.75 8.06
CA ALA A 45 -11.43 2.05 8.13
C ALA A 45 -12.28 0.81 7.79
N VAL A 46 -11.95 0.09 6.71
CA VAL A 46 -12.65 -1.14 6.32
C VAL A 46 -12.59 -2.19 7.42
N GLU A 47 -11.44 -2.37 8.06
CA GLU A 47 -11.29 -3.37 9.12
C GLU A 47 -12.09 -3.02 10.39
N ARG A 48 -12.20 -1.72 10.71
CA ARG A 48 -13.09 -1.26 11.79
C ARG A 48 -14.56 -1.49 11.45
N TYR A 49 -14.96 -1.20 10.21
CA TYR A 49 -16.32 -1.45 9.74
C TYR A 49 -16.65 -2.94 9.67
N SER A 50 -15.71 -3.78 9.24
CA SER A 50 -15.91 -5.22 9.14
C SER A 50 -16.00 -5.88 10.52
N ALA A 51 -15.22 -5.42 11.51
CA ALA A 51 -15.33 -5.90 12.89
C ALA A 51 -16.66 -5.52 13.57
N ALA A 52 -17.30 -4.44 13.11
CA ALA A 52 -18.64 -4.05 13.55
C ALA A 52 -19.75 -4.85 12.85
N ALA A 53 -19.46 -5.50 11.73
CA ALA A 53 -20.44 -6.31 11.00
C ALA A 53 -20.63 -7.67 11.69
N ARG A 54 -21.84 -7.94 12.19
CA ARG A 54 -22.18 -9.22 12.84
C ARG A 54 -22.33 -10.42 11.89
N ASP A 55 -22.33 -10.17 10.58
CA ASP A 55 -22.55 -11.19 9.55
C ASP A 55 -21.22 -11.63 8.90
N PRO A 56 -20.80 -12.90 9.06
CA PRO A 56 -19.56 -13.43 8.48
C PRO A 56 -19.48 -13.25 6.97
N ARG A 57 -20.61 -13.31 6.26
CA ARG A 57 -20.64 -13.20 4.79
C ARG A 57 -20.29 -11.79 4.33
N ARG A 58 -20.77 -10.78 5.06
CA ARG A 58 -20.42 -9.37 4.83
C ARG A 58 -18.97 -9.08 5.18
N GLU A 59 -18.45 -9.68 6.24
CA GLU A 59 -17.03 -9.51 6.61
C GLU A 59 -16.10 -9.99 5.50
N VAL A 60 -16.33 -11.21 4.98
CA VAL A 60 -15.54 -11.78 3.88
C VAL A 60 -15.66 -10.92 2.62
N ALA A 61 -16.88 -10.49 2.26
CA ALA A 61 -17.09 -9.65 1.08
C ALA A 61 -16.36 -8.31 1.18
N LEU A 62 -16.39 -7.65 2.35
CA LEU A 62 -15.69 -6.38 2.58
C LEU A 62 -14.16 -6.55 2.52
N ARG A 63 -13.62 -7.63 3.12
CA ARG A 63 -12.18 -7.93 3.07
C ARG A 63 -11.72 -8.20 1.64
N LEU A 64 -12.44 -9.04 0.88
CA LEU A 64 -12.12 -9.32 -0.52
C LEU A 64 -12.26 -8.07 -1.40
N GLY A 65 -13.32 -7.30 -1.21
CA GLY A 65 -13.53 -6.03 -1.92
C GLY A 65 -12.40 -5.04 -1.67
N TYR A 66 -11.90 -4.94 -0.44
CA TYR A 66 -10.75 -4.10 -0.13
C TYR A 66 -9.46 -4.60 -0.78
N LEU A 67 -9.18 -5.91 -0.75
CA LEU A 67 -7.98 -6.48 -1.37
C LEU A 67 -7.94 -6.21 -2.88
N LEU A 68 -9.05 -6.48 -3.58
CA LEU A 68 -9.18 -6.21 -5.00
C LEU A 68 -9.14 -4.72 -5.29
N GLY A 69 -9.94 -3.92 -4.57
CA GLY A 69 -10.00 -2.47 -4.74
C GLY A 69 -8.64 -1.80 -4.55
N ARG A 70 -7.86 -2.23 -3.55
CA ARG A 70 -6.49 -1.75 -3.32
C ARG A 70 -5.58 -2.07 -4.49
N LEU A 71 -5.65 -3.29 -5.03
CA LEU A 71 -4.82 -3.70 -6.18
C LEU A 71 -5.11 -2.82 -7.40
N PHE A 72 -6.38 -2.67 -7.77
CA PHE A 72 -6.79 -1.84 -8.91
C PHE A 72 -6.46 -0.36 -8.70
N ALA A 73 -6.67 0.18 -7.50
CA ALA A 73 -6.36 1.58 -7.21
C ALA A 73 -4.87 1.90 -7.30
N LEU A 74 -4.00 1.00 -6.81
CA LEU A 74 -2.54 1.15 -6.96
C LEU A 74 -2.10 1.07 -8.42
N ALA A 75 -2.64 0.12 -9.19
CA ALA A 75 -2.36 0.02 -10.62
C ALA A 75 -2.80 1.29 -11.37
N LEU A 76 -3.99 1.83 -11.05
CA LEU A 76 -4.48 3.07 -11.63
C LEU A 76 -3.57 4.25 -11.29
N ALA A 77 -3.09 4.35 -10.05
CA ALA A 77 -2.14 5.40 -9.65
C ALA A 77 -0.85 5.36 -10.49
N VAL A 78 -0.28 4.17 -10.73
CA VAL A 78 0.89 4.00 -11.60
C VAL A 78 0.60 4.47 -13.03
N VAL A 79 -0.57 4.10 -13.57
CA VAL A 79 -0.98 4.50 -14.93
C VAL A 79 -1.16 6.01 -15.03
N LEU A 80 -1.77 6.64 -14.03
CA LEU A 80 -1.99 8.09 -13.99
C LEU A 80 -0.65 8.85 -13.94
N VAL A 81 0.28 8.43 -13.08
CA VAL A 81 1.63 9.02 -13.02
C VAL A 81 2.35 8.85 -14.34
N ARG A 82 2.31 7.65 -14.93
CA ARG A 82 2.93 7.38 -16.22
C ARG A 82 2.38 8.28 -17.33
N ARG A 83 1.07 8.55 -17.30
CA ARG A 83 0.39 9.41 -18.27
C ARG A 83 0.74 10.90 -18.06
N ALA A 84 0.90 11.33 -16.81
CA ALA A 84 1.16 12.73 -16.47
C ALA A 84 2.63 13.13 -16.66
N ASP A 85 3.56 12.33 -16.11
CA ASP A 85 4.99 12.67 -16.03
C ASP A 85 5.90 11.76 -16.87
N GLY A 86 5.30 10.89 -17.69
CA GLY A 86 6.03 10.02 -18.61
C GLY A 86 6.48 8.69 -18.01
N ARG A 87 7.28 7.96 -18.81
CA ARG A 87 7.61 6.55 -18.54
C ARG A 87 8.38 6.37 -17.25
N ASP A 88 9.37 7.22 -17.00
CA ASP A 88 10.29 7.06 -15.87
C ASP A 88 9.59 7.32 -14.53
N ALA A 89 8.68 8.29 -14.48
CA ALA A 89 7.83 8.54 -13.32
C ALA A 89 6.86 7.38 -13.04
N GLY A 90 6.29 6.78 -14.10
CA GLY A 90 5.46 5.58 -13.96
C GLY A 90 6.24 4.39 -13.41
N LEU A 91 7.45 4.16 -13.89
CA LEU A 91 8.33 3.09 -13.40
C LEU A 91 8.75 3.33 -11.95
N ALA A 92 9.07 4.57 -11.59
CA ALA A 92 9.36 4.97 -10.22
C ALA A 92 8.20 4.60 -9.28
N ALA A 93 6.98 5.05 -9.61
CA ALA A 93 5.79 4.77 -8.82
C ALA A 93 5.54 3.26 -8.68
N LEU A 94 5.71 2.50 -9.75
CA LEU A 94 5.57 1.05 -9.74
C LEU A 94 6.55 0.39 -8.76
N VAL A 95 7.84 0.73 -8.84
CA VAL A 95 8.87 0.13 -7.97
C VAL A 95 8.60 0.47 -6.51
N VAL A 96 8.23 1.72 -6.19
CA VAL A 96 7.85 2.13 -4.82
C VAL A 96 6.69 1.28 -4.31
N ILE A 97 5.62 1.17 -5.10
CA ILE A 97 4.40 0.45 -4.72
C ILE A 97 4.69 -1.04 -4.52
N VAL A 98 5.44 -1.67 -5.44
CA VAL A 98 5.81 -3.09 -5.34
C VAL A 98 6.67 -3.33 -4.12
N PHE A 99 7.68 -2.49 -3.87
CA PHE A 99 8.53 -2.59 -2.70
C PHE A 99 7.72 -2.49 -1.40
N ALA A 100 6.86 -1.47 -1.29
CA ALA A 100 5.98 -1.30 -0.14
C ALA A 100 5.05 -2.49 0.08
N PHE A 101 4.53 -3.07 -1.01
CA PHE A 101 3.68 -4.25 -0.96
C PHE A 101 4.42 -5.49 -0.48
N THR A 102 5.63 -5.72 -0.94
CA THR A 102 6.47 -6.84 -0.49
C THR A 102 6.76 -6.75 1.01
N ILE A 103 7.10 -5.57 1.51
CA ILE A 103 7.37 -5.36 2.94
C ILE A 103 6.12 -5.62 3.77
N GLN A 104 4.97 -5.08 3.34
CA GLN A 104 3.70 -5.35 4.01
C GLN A 104 3.38 -6.84 4.05
N LEU A 105 3.66 -7.58 2.96
CA LEU A 105 3.47 -9.03 2.91
C LEU A 105 4.36 -9.72 3.95
N VAL A 106 5.64 -9.37 4.02
CA VAL A 106 6.60 -9.92 4.99
C VAL A 106 6.13 -9.64 6.42
N LEU A 107 5.75 -8.40 6.74
CA LEU A 107 5.24 -8.05 8.07
C LEU A 107 3.95 -8.78 8.40
N SER A 108 3.05 -8.96 7.43
CA SER A 108 1.81 -9.73 7.61
C SER A 108 2.09 -11.18 7.97
N VAL A 109 3.07 -11.81 7.30
CA VAL A 109 3.50 -13.18 7.62
C VAL A 109 4.13 -13.26 9.01
N LEU A 110 4.99 -12.30 9.36
CA LEU A 110 5.67 -12.27 10.66
C LEU A 110 4.73 -12.01 11.83
N THR A 111 3.69 -11.20 11.63
CA THR A 111 2.73 -10.80 12.68
C THR A 111 1.51 -11.71 12.77
N ARG A 112 1.36 -12.68 11.86
CA ARG A 112 0.26 -13.64 11.91
C ARG A 112 0.36 -14.47 13.20
N PRO A 113 -0.69 -14.52 14.05
CA PRO A 113 -0.70 -15.37 15.22
C PRO A 113 -0.49 -16.82 14.76
N ARG A 114 0.59 -17.46 15.20
CA ARG A 114 0.71 -18.92 15.10
C ARG A 114 -0.35 -19.49 16.02
N SER A 115 -1.40 -20.10 15.46
CA SER A 115 -2.34 -20.90 16.24
C SER A 115 -1.53 -22.00 16.93
N ARG A 116 -1.40 -21.88 18.25
CA ARG A 116 -1.03 -23.01 19.11
C ARG A 116 -2.27 -23.80 19.44
#